data_AF-A0A852L902-F1
#
_entry.id   AF-A0A852L902-F1
#
_cell.length_a   1.000
_cell.length_b   1.000
_cell.length_c   1.000
_cell.angle_alpha   90.00
_cell.angle_beta   90.00
_cell.angle_gamma   90.00
#
_symmetry.space_group_name_H-M   'P 1'
#
loop_
_entity.id
_entity.type
_entity.pdbx_description
1 polymer ?
#
loop_
_entity_poly.entity_id
_entity_poly.type
_entity_poly.pdbx_seq_one_letter_code
_entity_poly.pdbx_strand_id
1 'polypeptide(L)'
;VLQDFELVPGAILLQYVDDLLVTGKDENIVRATSIKLLNFLGSKGLKVSKSKLQFVEEDVKYLGHWLNKGTKRLDPERVNAILSLPAPQSKRQIRQLL
;
A
#
# COMPACT_ATOMS: atom_id res chain seq x y z
N VAL A 1 -3.39 -11.14 -13.55
CA VAL A 1 -3.23 -9.91 -14.37
C VAL A 1 -1.78 -9.44 -14.46
N LEU A 2 -1.03 -9.40 -13.36
CA LEU A 2 0.38 -8.97 -13.35
C LEU A 2 1.39 -10.07 -13.75
N GLN A 3 0.93 -11.26 -14.18
CA GLN A 3 1.81 -12.37 -14.55
C GLN A 3 2.73 -12.03 -15.74
N ASP A 4 2.29 -11.15 -16.64
CA ASP A 4 3.06 -10.71 -17.82
C ASP A 4 3.89 -9.44 -17.55
N PHE A 5 3.87 -8.90 -16.33
CA PHE A 5 4.55 -7.64 -16.04
C PHE A 5 6.04 -7.87 -15.73
N GLU A 6 6.90 -7.39 -16.61
CA GLU A 6 8.34 -7.42 -16.39
C GLU A 6 8.82 -6.25 -15.50
N LEU A 7 9.36 -6.60 -14.35
CA LEU A 7 9.96 -5.66 -13.42
C LEU A 7 11.32 -5.16 -13.91
N VAL A 8 11.63 -3.90 -13.62
CA VAL A 8 13.00 -3.39 -13.80
C VAL A 8 13.90 -4.04 -12.74
N PRO A 9 15.11 -4.52 -13.10
CA PRO A 9 16.04 -5.07 -12.12
C PRO A 9 16.29 -4.10 -10.96
N GLY A 10 16.19 -4.60 -9.73
CA GLY A 10 16.34 -3.78 -8.51
C GLY A 10 15.05 -3.18 -7.97
N ALA A 11 13.93 -3.33 -8.68
CA ALA A 11 12.59 -3.07 -8.16
C ALA A 11 11.89 -4.35 -7.69
N ILE A 12 11.01 -4.21 -6.72
CA ILE A 12 10.12 -5.25 -6.20
C ILE A 12 8.69 -4.73 -6.30
N LEU A 13 7.77 -5.57 -6.75
CA LEU A 13 6.34 -5.29 -6.77
C LEU A 13 5.63 -6.24 -5.81
N LEU A 14 4.95 -5.67 -4.81
CA LEU A 14 4.04 -6.38 -3.94
C LEU A 14 2.59 -6.11 -4.38
N GLN A 15 1.80 -7.17 -4.45
CA GLN A 15 0.38 -7.11 -4.76
C GLN A 15 -0.42 -7.76 -3.64
N TYR A 16 -1.46 -7.06 -3.19
CA TYR A 16 -2.51 -7.61 -2.34
C TYR A 16 -3.86 -7.22 -2.92
N VAL A 17 -4.53 -8.18 -3.57
CA VAL A 17 -5.80 -7.95 -4.29
C VAL A 17 -5.66 -6.78 -5.29
N ASP A 18 -6.25 -5.62 -5.00
CA ASP A 18 -6.24 -4.39 -5.77
C ASP A 18 -5.16 -3.38 -5.34
N ASP A 19 -4.54 -3.58 -4.17
CA ASP A 19 -3.46 -2.73 -3.66
C ASP A 19 -2.09 -3.18 -4.21
N LEU A 20 -1.40 -2.25 -4.88
CA LEU A 20 -0.09 -2.44 -5.47
C LEU A 20 0.96 -1.54 -4.80
N LEU A 21 2.14 -2.10 -4.53
CA LEU A 21 3.28 -1.37 -3.97
C LEU A 21 4.54 -1.68 -4.77
N VAL A 22 5.17 -0.65 -5.33
CA VAL A 22 6.49 -0.73 -5.97
C VAL A 22 7.53 -0.21 -5.01
N THR A 23 8.59 -0.97 -4.78
CA THR A 23 9.72 -0.59 -3.91
C THR A 23 11.05 -0.90 -4.58
N GLY A 24 12.11 -0.21 -4.16
CA GLY A 24 13.45 -0.33 -4.71
C GLY A 24 14.42 0.55 -3.93
N LYS A 25 15.73 0.30 -4.09
CA LYS A 25 16.78 1.10 -3.42
C LYS A 25 17.04 2.44 -4.10
N ASP A 26 16.78 2.52 -5.40
CA ASP A 26 17.00 3.70 -6.22
C ASP A 26 15.66 4.28 -6.65
N GLU A 27 15.48 5.57 -6.36
CA GLU A 27 14.29 6.34 -6.72
C GLU A 27 14.02 6.29 -8.23
N ASN A 28 15.06 6.35 -9.07
CA ASN A 28 14.92 6.32 -10.52
C ASN A 28 14.41 4.97 -11.01
N ILE A 29 14.87 3.87 -10.40
CA ILE A 29 14.37 2.52 -10.71
C ILE A 29 12.90 2.40 -10.29
N VAL A 30 12.54 2.90 -9.11
CA VAL A 30 11.14 2.90 -8.62
C VAL A 30 10.25 3.75 -9.54
N ARG A 31 10.70 4.94 -9.93
CA ARG A 31 9.99 5.83 -10.85
C ARG A 31 9.77 5.18 -12.20
N ALA A 32 10.82 4.64 -12.81
CA ALA A 32 10.74 3.96 -14.11
C ALA A 32 9.78 2.75 -14.05
N THR A 33 9.88 1.94 -13.00
CA THR A 33 9.00 0.79 -12.77
C THR A 33 7.55 1.22 -12.57
N SER A 34 7.32 2.30 -11.81
CA SER A 34 5.97 2.83 -11.56
C SER A 34 5.32 3.33 -12.85
N ILE A 35 6.05 4.06 -13.69
CA ILE A 35 5.54 4.52 -15.00
C ILE A 35 5.22 3.30 -15.89
N LYS A 36 6.13 2.32 -15.96
CA LYS A 36 5.91 1.09 -16.74
C LYS A 36 4.66 0.34 -16.24
N LEU A 37 4.47 0.25 -14.93
CA LEU A 37 3.32 -0.41 -14.30
C LEU A 37 2.02 0.33 -14.62
N LEU A 38 1.98 1.66 -14.49
CA LEU A 38 0.80 2.46 -14.82
C LEU A 38 0.39 2.31 -16.29
N ASN A 39 1.37 2.33 -17.20
CA ASN A 39 1.13 2.11 -18.63
C ASN A 39 0.62 0.70 -18.91
N PHE A 40 1.16 -0.32 -18.25
CA PHE A 40 0.71 -1.70 -18.36
C PHE A 40 -0.72 -1.89 -17.85
N LEU A 41 -1.07 -1.28 -16.71
CA LEU A 41 -2.43 -1.32 -16.19
C LEU A 41 -3.40 -0.65 -17.17
N GLY A 42 -3.01 0.50 -17.72
CA GLY A 42 -3.78 1.21 -18.74
C GLY A 42 -4.00 0.38 -20.01
N SER A 43 -2.97 -0.32 -20.51
CA SER A 43 -3.10 -1.17 -21.71
C SER A 43 -3.98 -2.40 -21.49
N LYS A 44 -4.07 -2.90 -20.25
CA LYS A 44 -5.01 -3.97 -19.86
C LYS A 44 -6.41 -3.45 -19.52
N GLY A 45 -6.68 -2.15 -19.67
CA GLY A 45 -7.98 -1.53 -19.40
C GLY A 45 -8.29 -1.28 -17.92
N LEU A 46 -7.30 -1.39 -17.04
CA LEU A 46 -7.44 -1.10 -15.62
C LEU A 46 -7.26 0.39 -15.34
N LYS A 47 -7.96 0.87 -14.30
CA LYS A 47 -7.92 2.26 -13.87
C LYS A 47 -7.25 2.38 -12.50
N VAL A 48 -6.40 3.37 -12.36
CA VAL A 48 -5.75 3.72 -11.08
C VAL A 48 -6.35 5.01 -10.56
N SER A 49 -6.62 5.08 -9.26
CA SER A 49 -7.16 6.28 -8.62
C SER A 49 -6.06 7.33 -8.45
N LYS A 50 -6.15 8.44 -9.19
CA LYS A 50 -5.19 9.55 -9.09
C LYS A 50 -5.11 10.16 -7.68
N SER A 51 -6.24 10.23 -6.97
CA SER A 51 -6.29 10.81 -5.62
C SER A 51 -5.70 9.90 -4.55
N LYS A 52 -5.59 8.59 -4.81
CA LYS A 52 -4.99 7.61 -3.88
C LYS A 52 -3.57 7.22 -4.27
N LEU A 53 -3.09 7.67 -5.42
CA LEU A 53 -1.76 7.35 -5.92
C LEU A 53 -0.70 8.07 -5.08
N GLN A 54 0.20 7.29 -4.48
CA GLN A 54 1.38 7.78 -3.79
C GLN A 54 2.58 7.52 -4.71
N PHE A 55 3.11 8.57 -5.35
CA PHE A 55 4.04 8.42 -6.47
C PHE A 55 5.48 8.70 -6.05
N VAL A 56 6.27 7.62 -5.92
CA VAL A 56 7.71 7.69 -5.63
C VAL A 56 7.97 8.50 -4.35
N GLU A 57 7.28 8.12 -3.28
CA GLU A 57 7.38 8.76 -1.97
C GLU A 57 8.19 7.87 -1.01
N GLU A 58 8.93 8.49 -0.09
CA GLU A 58 9.70 7.76 0.94
C GLU A 58 8.81 7.17 2.05
N ASP A 59 7.69 7.85 2.32
CA ASP A 59 6.69 7.53 3.33
C ASP A 59 5.38 7.17 2.62
N VAL A 60 4.97 5.90 2.66
CA VAL A 60 3.75 5.45 1.99
C VAL A 60 2.82 4.65 2.89
N LYS A 61 1.52 4.83 2.70
CA LYS A 61 0.46 4.03 3.31
C LYS A 61 0.16 2.81 2.45
N TYR A 62 0.30 1.61 3.01
CA TYR A 62 -0.01 0.34 2.36
C TYR A 62 -0.70 -0.61 3.35
N LEU A 63 -1.87 -1.15 2.99
CA LEU A 63 -2.67 -2.07 3.84
C LEU A 63 -2.92 -1.56 5.28
N GLY A 64 -3.12 -0.24 5.43
CA GLY A 64 -3.34 0.39 6.74
C GLY A 64 -2.08 0.53 7.60
N HIS A 65 -0.90 0.43 7.00
CA HIS A 65 0.40 0.67 7.64
C HIS A 65 1.16 1.78 6.92
N TRP A 66 1.86 2.60 7.68
CA TRP A 66 2.86 3.52 7.16
C TRP A 66 4.19 2.80 7.03
N LEU A 67 4.80 2.88 5.86
CA LEU A 67 6.08 2.27 5.53
C LEU A 67 7.11 3.38 5.25
N ASN A 68 8.24 3.32 5.96
CA ASN A 68 9.35 4.26 5.78
C ASN A 68 10.68 3.55 6.00
N LYS A 69 11.59 3.55 5.01
CA LYS A 69 13.02 3.15 5.13
C LYS A 69 13.28 2.00 6.13
N GLY A 70 12.56 0.88 5.96
CA GLY A 70 12.72 -0.33 6.79
C GLY A 70 11.92 -0.37 8.10
N THR A 71 11.21 0.71 8.43
CA THR A 71 10.27 0.79 9.54
C THR A 71 8.83 0.63 9.07
N LYS A 72 8.02 -0.04 9.90
CA LYS A 72 6.58 -0.22 9.72
C LYS A 72 5.88 0.41 10.92
N ARG A 73 4.98 1.37 10.67
CA ARG A 73 4.18 2.02 11.71
C ARG A 73 2.70 1.74 11.47
N LEU A 74 1.94 1.57 12.55
CA LEU A 74 0.49 1.53 12.45
C LEU A 74 -0.03 2.92 12.09
N ASP A 75 -1.13 2.96 11.35
CA ASP A 75 -1.84 4.21 11.10
C ASP A 75 -2.25 4.88 12.43
N PRO A 76 -1.78 6.11 12.71
CA PRO A 76 -2.19 6.84 13.91
C PRO A 76 -3.70 6.96 14.05
N GLU A 77 -4.43 7.08 12.93
CA GLU A 77 -5.89 7.13 12.94
C GLU A 77 -6.49 5.82 13.46
N ARG A 78 -5.92 4.67 13.05
CA ARG A 78 -6.35 3.36 13.53
C ARG A 78 -6.06 3.18 15.02
N VAL A 79 -4.90 3.67 15.48
CA VAL A 79 -4.55 3.65 16.92
C VAL A 79 -5.53 4.52 17.71
N ASN A 80 -5.79 5.75 17.26
CA ASN A 80 -6.73 6.66 17.90
C ASN A 80 -8.17 6.13 17.90
N ALA A 81 -8.59 5.48 16.82
CA ALA A 81 -9.90 4.84 16.75
C ALA A 81 -10.04 3.75 17.81
N ILE A 82 -9.00 2.92 18.04
CA ILE A 82 -9.03 1.89 19.09
C ILE A 82 -9.03 2.52 20.48
N LEU A 83 -8.19 3.54 20.72
CA LEU A 83 -8.08 4.20 22.02
C LEU A 83 -9.35 4.98 22.42
N SER A 84 -10.12 5.45 21.44
CA SER A 84 -11.36 6.21 21.67
C SER A 84 -12.61 5.33 21.81
N LEU A 85 -12.49 4.01 21.64
CA LEU A 85 -13.62 3.10 21.82
C LEU A 85 -14.05 3.04 23.30
N PRO A 86 -15.36 3.10 23.58
CA PRO A 86 -15.86 2.88 24.94
C PRO A 86 -15.59 1.43 25.37
N ALA A 87 -15.49 1.23 26.69
CA ALA A 87 -15.30 -0.10 27.25
C ALA A 87 -16.40 -1.06 26.75
N PRO A 88 -16.03 -2.23 26.17
CA PRO A 88 -17.02 -3.16 25.64
C PRO A 88 -17.89 -3.70 26.77
N GLN A 89 -19.21 -3.66 26.57
CA GLN A 89 -20.21 -4.08 27.56
C GLN A 89 -20.75 -5.49 27.31
N SER A 90 -20.31 -6.16 26.25
CA SER A 90 -20.78 -7.50 25.90
C SER A 90 -19.67 -8.40 25.36
N LYS A 91 -19.86 -9.71 25.51
CA LYS A 91 -18.97 -10.74 24.91
C LYS A 91 -18.82 -10.56 23.40
N ARG A 92 -19.87 -10.08 22.70
CA ARG A 92 -19.83 -9.79 21.27
C ARG A 92 -18.89 -8.62 20.95
N GLN A 93 -18.97 -7.53 21.71
CA GLN A 93 -18.08 -6.37 21.54
C GLN A 93 -16.63 -6.71 21.88
N ILE A 94 -16.40 -7.55 22.91
CA ILE A 94 -15.05 -8.05 23.24
C ILE A 94 -14.46 -8.84 22.05
N ARG A 95 -15.23 -9.75 21.44
CA ARG A 95 -14.81 -10.52 20.26
C ARG A 95 -14.61 -9.69 18.99
N GLN A 96 -15.18 -8.49 18.92
CA GLN A 96 -15.00 -7.60 17.77
C GLN A 96 -13.74 -6.75 17.92
N LEU A 97 -13.29 -6.52 19.15
CA LEU A 97 -12.07 -5.77 19.47
C LEU A 97 -10.81 -6.65 19.37
N LEU A 98 -10.90 -7.91 19.80
CA LEU A 98 -9.84 -8.92 19.76
C LEU A 98 -9.71 -9.54 18.37
#